data_AF-A0A2E6UQ59-F1
#
_entry.id   AF-A0A2E6UQ59-F1
#
_cell.length_a   1.000
_cell.length_b   1.000
_cell.length_c   1.000
_cell.angle_alpha   90.00
_cell.angle_beta   90.00
_cell.angle_gamma   90.00
#
_symmetry.space_group_name_H-M   'P 1'
#
loop_
_entity.id
_entity.type
_entity.pdbx_description
1 polymer ?
#
loop_
_entity_poly.entity_id
_entity_poly.type
_entity_poly.pdbx_seq_one_letter_code
_entity_poly.pdbx_strand_id
1 'polypeptide(L)'
;MSMKRKFNISEDELKNLYQSFSMAKIAEMKGVGETIIHKRIHEYGITLKDTGKGGHRKKRGKVFSDEHKKNISKSKIGKILGAKHPNWKGGLIKKKCIVCKNNYLIKPAKKETSSFCSHKCHGIWKSKTNRGENHPRWQFDRPVDKKCNFCNEIMTQKETEAISTYRARKFCSKKCADKGGFRYQGEAHPCYKKDSRKKSGRGKQGAWQRAVISRDKAQCQKCGAQNIQLHAHHINSFEIHPDKRWDISNGLTLCHKCHEAEHGYKIKPDSDRSDELVPVEKIIKGRPTRRWNGYCDWCKKFISKRWSDAKGQKIHFCNKSCAQRYRMNRITKETRLKMSESQKNLSKKGIRKTYAVHFPHIPQEIHNIIIELNCQNKISYANIASRMNERKHKTVNGMSFKDFNIRSILNQFPFHK
;
A
#
# COMPACT_ATOMS: atom_id res chain seq x y z
N MET A 1 -61.79 39.84 36.82
CA MET A 1 -60.78 38.76 36.63
C MET A 1 -60.63 38.47 35.15
N SER A 2 -59.52 38.87 34.53
CA SER A 2 -59.24 38.61 33.11
C SER A 2 -59.11 37.10 32.87
N MET A 3 -59.95 36.54 32.01
CA MET A 3 -59.88 35.13 31.62
C MET A 3 -58.50 34.86 30.99
N LYS A 4 -57.62 34.19 31.73
CA LYS A 4 -56.33 33.73 31.20
C LYS A 4 -56.61 32.85 29.97
N ARG A 5 -56.19 33.29 28.79
CA ARG A 5 -56.27 32.51 27.55
C ARG A 5 -55.63 31.15 27.82
N LYS A 6 -56.44 30.08 27.82
CA LYS A 6 -55.95 28.71 27.96
C LYS A 6 -55.18 28.37 26.69
N PHE A 7 -53.85 28.44 26.76
CA PHE A 7 -53.01 27.84 25.74
C PHE A 7 -53.24 26.32 25.80
N ASN A 8 -53.97 25.81 24.81
CA ASN A 8 -54.38 24.42 24.70
C ASN A 8 -53.62 23.80 23.52
N ILE A 9 -52.51 23.15 23.84
CA ILE A 9 -51.69 22.39 22.89
C ILE A 9 -51.64 20.94 23.36
N SER A 10 -51.72 19.99 22.42
CA SER A 10 -51.59 18.58 22.76
C SER A 10 -50.16 18.26 23.21
N GLU A 11 -50.03 17.25 24.06
CA GLU A 11 -48.73 16.80 24.56
C GLU A 11 -47.79 16.40 23.41
N ASP A 12 -48.30 15.64 22.44
CA ASP A 12 -47.52 15.18 21.29
C ASP A 12 -47.05 16.32 20.39
N GLU A 13 -47.90 17.32 20.17
CA GLU A 13 -47.55 18.49 19.37
C GLU A 13 -46.45 19.32 20.06
N LEU A 14 -46.59 19.56 21.37
CA LEU A 14 -45.59 20.30 22.14
C LEU A 14 -44.26 19.52 22.24
N LYS A 15 -44.32 18.20 22.38
CA LYS A 15 -43.13 17.33 22.40
C LYS A 15 -42.37 17.40 21.08
N ASN A 16 -43.05 17.30 19.95
CA ASN A 16 -42.42 17.39 18.62
C ASN A 16 -41.81 18.78 18.37
N LEU A 17 -42.51 19.85 18.76
CA LEU A 17 -42.01 21.21 18.66
C LEU A 17 -40.78 21.43 19.54
N TYR A 18 -40.78 20.92 20.78
CA TYR A 18 -39.66 21.09 21.71
C TYR A 18 -38.40 20.33 21.30
N GLN A 19 -38.54 19.17 20.63
CA GLN A 19 -37.38 18.49 20.04
C GLN A 19 -36.72 19.33 18.93
N SER A 20 -37.50 20.14 18.21
CA SER A 20 -37.08 20.82 16.98
C SER A 20 -36.68 22.29 17.21
N PHE A 21 -37.40 23.02 18.06
CA PHE A 21 -37.27 24.47 18.25
C PHE A 21 -36.97 24.86 19.71
N SER A 22 -36.43 26.07 19.93
CA SER A 22 -36.24 26.60 21.29
C SER A 22 -37.58 27.08 21.88
N MET A 23 -37.69 27.16 23.20
CA MET A 23 -38.91 27.66 23.88
C MET A 23 -39.28 29.06 23.41
N ALA A 24 -38.32 29.97 23.27
CA ALA A 24 -38.52 31.29 22.69
C ALA A 24 -39.11 31.25 21.26
N LYS A 25 -38.66 30.33 20.41
CA LYS A 25 -39.20 30.22 19.04
C LYS A 25 -40.60 29.62 19.02
N ILE A 26 -40.87 28.65 19.90
CA ILE A 26 -42.21 28.07 20.07
C ILE A 26 -43.19 29.11 20.60
N ALA A 27 -42.74 29.93 21.56
CA ALA A 27 -43.48 31.07 22.11
C ALA A 27 -43.87 32.09 21.02
N GLU A 28 -42.91 32.47 20.17
CA GLU A 28 -43.17 33.33 19.00
C GLU A 28 -44.16 32.70 18.02
N MET A 29 -43.98 31.41 17.66
CA MET A 29 -44.86 30.69 16.73
C MET A 29 -46.30 30.55 17.24
N LYS A 30 -46.48 30.42 18.55
CA LYS A 30 -47.80 30.21 19.18
C LYS A 30 -48.39 31.49 19.78
N GLY A 31 -47.70 32.63 19.66
CA GLY A 31 -48.17 33.92 20.18
C GLY A 31 -48.34 33.94 21.70
N VAL A 32 -47.53 33.17 22.43
CA VAL A 32 -47.59 33.07 23.90
C VAL A 32 -46.25 33.41 24.54
N GLY A 33 -46.23 33.74 25.82
CA GLY A 33 -44.97 33.96 26.55
C GLY A 33 -44.17 32.67 26.73
N GLU A 34 -42.84 32.78 26.73
CA GLU A 34 -41.91 31.65 26.93
C GLU A 34 -42.17 30.90 28.25
N THR A 35 -42.56 31.63 29.30
CA THR A 35 -42.95 31.08 30.60
C THR A 35 -44.17 30.15 30.53
N ILE A 36 -45.10 30.36 29.59
CA ILE A 36 -46.27 29.50 29.41
C ILE A 36 -45.83 28.16 28.80
N ILE A 37 -44.95 28.20 27.79
CA ILE A 37 -44.37 27.00 27.17
C ILE A 37 -43.56 26.20 28.20
N HIS A 38 -42.73 26.88 29.01
CA HIS A 38 -41.96 26.23 30.08
C HIS A 38 -42.86 25.50 31.09
N LYS A 39 -43.95 26.14 31.54
CA LYS A 39 -44.92 25.51 32.45
C LYS A 39 -45.56 24.27 31.84
N ARG A 40 -45.97 24.31 30.57
CA ARG A 40 -46.58 23.15 29.89
C ARG A 40 -45.60 22.00 29.64
N ILE A 41 -44.34 22.30 29.31
CA ILE A 41 -43.29 21.28 29.19
C ILE A 41 -43.07 20.56 30.52
N HIS A 42 -43.08 21.29 31.63
CA HIS A 42 -42.92 20.73 32.97
C HIS A 42 -44.16 19.94 33.42
N GLU A 43 -45.37 20.44 33.15
CA GLU A 43 -46.62 19.74 33.46
C GLU A 43 -46.73 18.40 32.71
N TYR A 44 -46.32 18.33 31.44
CA TYR A 44 -46.32 17.10 30.65
C TYR A 44 -45.02 16.26 30.79
N GLY A 45 -44.06 16.68 31.63
CA GLY A 45 -42.82 15.93 31.81
C GLY A 45 -41.98 15.73 30.55
N ILE A 46 -42.04 16.66 29.59
CA ILE A 46 -41.39 16.51 28.27
C ILE A 46 -39.89 16.76 28.39
N THR A 47 -39.08 15.76 28.02
CA THR A 47 -37.60 15.86 27.98
C THR A 47 -37.05 15.87 26.55
N LEU A 48 -35.94 16.58 26.33
CA LEU A 48 -35.19 16.53 25.07
C LEU A 48 -34.55 15.14 24.87
N LYS A 49 -34.67 14.59 23.65
CA LYS A 49 -33.99 13.34 23.27
C LYS A 49 -32.47 13.61 23.19
N ASP A 50 -31.67 12.65 23.65
CA ASP A 50 -30.21 12.65 23.57
C ASP A 50 -29.46 13.73 24.38
N THR A 51 -30.14 14.48 25.27
CA THR A 51 -29.50 15.31 26.29
C THR A 51 -29.50 14.55 27.62
N GLY A 52 -28.31 14.21 28.15
CA GLY A 52 -28.17 13.55 29.46
C GLY A 52 -28.79 14.33 30.62
N LYS A 53 -28.65 13.81 31.86
CA LYS A 53 -29.18 14.39 33.11
C LYS A 53 -28.86 15.90 33.20
N GLY A 54 -29.83 16.75 32.82
CA GLY A 54 -29.63 18.20 32.75
C GLY A 54 -30.45 18.93 31.69
N GLY A 55 -31.06 18.23 30.70
CA GLY A 55 -32.19 18.74 29.90
C GLY A 55 -32.00 20.05 29.09
N HIS A 56 -30.80 20.64 29.03
CA HIS A 56 -30.56 21.89 28.32
C HIS A 56 -29.98 21.67 26.92
N ARG A 57 -30.50 22.38 25.92
CA ARG A 57 -29.86 22.50 24.60
C ARG A 57 -28.48 23.15 24.76
N LYS A 58 -27.45 22.60 24.09
CA LYS A 58 -26.11 23.20 24.06
C LYS A 58 -26.22 24.64 23.52
N LYS A 59 -25.82 25.62 24.33
CA LYS A 59 -25.75 27.03 23.89
C LYS A 59 -24.77 27.12 22.73
N ARG A 60 -25.27 27.40 21.52
CA ARG A 60 -24.39 27.75 20.39
C ARG A 60 -23.71 29.07 20.77
N GLY A 61 -22.38 29.14 20.66
CA GLY A 61 -21.62 30.35 20.98
C GLY A 61 -22.18 31.55 20.22
N LYS A 62 -22.23 32.72 20.88
CA LYS A 62 -22.73 33.95 20.25
C LYS A 62 -21.80 34.32 19.10
N VAL A 63 -22.32 34.34 17.88
CA VAL A 63 -21.56 34.77 16.70
C VAL A 63 -21.53 36.29 16.72
N PHE A 64 -20.34 36.86 16.91
CA PHE A 64 -20.15 38.31 16.84
C PHE A 64 -20.23 38.79 15.39
N SER A 65 -20.86 39.95 15.17
CA SER A 65 -20.84 40.63 13.87
C SER A 65 -19.41 41.05 13.51
N ASP A 66 -19.13 41.20 12.23
CA ASP A 66 -17.80 41.60 11.78
C ASP A 66 -17.43 43.01 12.22
N GLU A 67 -18.42 43.89 12.36
CA GLU A 67 -18.24 45.22 12.94
C GLU A 67 -17.83 45.16 14.42
N HIS A 68 -18.45 44.28 15.20
CA HIS A 68 -18.06 44.06 16.59
C HIS A 68 -16.63 43.52 16.70
N LYS A 69 -16.24 42.58 15.83
CA LYS A 69 -14.85 42.09 15.76
C LYS A 69 -13.86 43.20 15.41
N LYS A 70 -14.21 44.08 14.46
CA LYS A 70 -13.40 45.25 14.09
C LYS A 70 -13.25 46.23 15.25
N ASN A 71 -14.31 46.50 16.01
CA ASN A 71 -14.25 47.40 17.17
C ASN A 71 -13.41 46.82 18.31
N ILE A 72 -13.53 45.51 18.59
CA ILE A 72 -12.62 44.83 19.53
C ILE A 72 -11.17 44.96 19.05
N SER A 73 -10.89 44.72 17.77
CA SER A 73 -9.55 44.86 17.20
C SER A 73 -8.99 46.27 17.37
N LYS A 74 -9.74 47.30 16.93
CA LYS A 74 -9.38 48.72 17.08
C LYS A 74 -9.11 49.09 18.54
N SER A 75 -9.90 48.59 19.49
CA SER A 75 -9.72 48.89 20.92
C SER A 75 -8.44 48.31 21.54
N LYS A 76 -7.87 47.26 20.92
CA LYS A 76 -6.72 46.48 21.42
C LYS A 76 -5.39 46.83 20.74
N ILE A 77 -5.43 47.34 19.50
CA ILE A 77 -4.23 47.74 18.77
C ILE A 77 -3.47 48.82 19.55
N GLY A 78 -2.16 48.63 19.75
CA GLY A 78 -1.25 49.62 20.35
C GLY A 78 -1.18 49.63 21.89
N LYS A 79 -2.18 49.10 22.60
CA LYS A 79 -2.22 49.18 24.08
C LYS A 79 -1.23 48.24 24.78
N ILE A 80 -0.84 47.14 24.14
CA ILE A 80 0.00 46.10 24.74
C ILE A 80 1.24 45.87 23.88
N LEU A 81 2.09 46.90 23.74
CA LEU A 81 3.34 46.84 22.97
C LEU A 81 4.55 47.17 23.85
N GLY A 82 5.69 46.55 23.53
CA GLY A 82 6.96 46.80 24.22
C GLY A 82 6.83 46.63 25.72
N ALA A 83 7.36 47.58 26.49
CA ALA A 83 7.36 47.57 27.96
C ALA A 83 5.98 47.53 28.62
N LYS A 84 4.91 47.90 27.90
CA LYS A 84 3.52 47.86 28.41
C LYS A 84 2.90 46.46 28.34
N HIS A 85 3.55 45.50 27.66
CA HIS A 85 3.08 44.12 27.61
C HIS A 85 3.52 43.36 28.87
N PRO A 86 2.61 42.70 29.64
CA PRO A 86 2.98 41.99 30.87
C PRO A 86 4.10 40.95 30.69
N ASN A 87 4.10 40.28 29.54
CA ASN A 87 5.15 39.33 29.15
C ASN A 87 6.41 39.95 28.50
N TRP A 88 6.61 41.27 28.54
CA TRP A 88 7.79 41.90 27.93
C TRP A 88 9.02 41.75 28.82
N LYS A 89 10.07 41.14 28.27
CA LYS A 89 11.32 40.80 28.99
C LYS A 89 12.54 41.55 28.43
N GLY A 90 12.40 42.84 28.10
CA GLY A 90 13.56 43.70 27.78
C GLY A 90 14.04 43.71 26.32
N GLY A 91 13.17 43.43 25.34
CA GLY A 91 13.51 43.61 23.92
C GLY A 91 14.56 42.61 23.36
N LEU A 92 15.21 42.96 22.25
CA LEU A 92 16.26 42.14 21.62
C LEU A 92 17.65 42.57 22.10
N ILE A 93 18.50 41.59 22.43
CA ILE A 93 19.87 41.79 22.92
C ILE A 93 20.86 41.71 21.76
N LYS A 94 21.89 42.56 21.73
CA LYS A 94 22.99 42.48 20.76
C LYS A 94 24.06 41.49 21.23
N LYS A 95 24.44 40.51 20.40
CA LYS A 95 25.52 39.54 20.65
C LYS A 95 26.46 39.44 19.43
N LYS A 96 27.74 39.12 19.65
CA LYS A 96 28.73 38.88 18.58
C LYS A 96 28.70 37.43 18.11
N CYS A 97 28.75 37.21 16.80
CA CYS A 97 28.85 35.88 16.20
C CYS A 97 30.27 35.31 16.36
N ILE A 98 30.42 34.05 16.77
CA ILE A 98 31.74 33.40 16.93
C ILE A 98 32.50 33.30 15.60
N VAL A 99 31.81 33.15 14.47
CA VAL A 99 32.44 32.88 13.16
C VAL A 99 32.77 34.16 12.40
N CYS A 100 31.80 35.04 12.19
CA CYS A 100 31.99 36.26 11.40
C CYS A 100 32.22 37.52 12.25
N LYS A 101 32.17 37.43 13.58
CA LYS A 101 32.35 38.54 14.54
C LYS A 101 31.33 39.69 14.44
N ASN A 102 30.42 39.67 13.47
CA ASN A 102 29.34 40.66 13.34
C ASN A 102 28.35 40.58 14.52
N ASN A 103 27.83 41.75 14.89
CA ASN A 103 26.77 41.87 15.88
C ASN A 103 25.42 41.43 15.30
N TYR A 104 24.63 40.69 16.08
CA TYR A 104 23.28 40.27 15.72
C TYR A 104 22.34 40.33 16.91
N LEU A 105 21.04 40.43 16.62
CA LEU A 105 19.98 40.59 17.61
C LEU A 105 19.40 39.24 18.02
N ILE A 106 19.29 38.98 19.33
CA ILE A 106 18.76 37.75 19.90
C ILE A 106 17.68 38.02 20.94
N LYS A 107 16.76 37.07 21.08
CA LYS A 107 15.79 37.08 22.18
C LYS A 107 16.51 36.78 23.51
N PRO A 108 16.14 37.42 24.63
CA PRO A 108 16.75 37.22 25.94
C PRO A 108 16.85 35.75 26.37
N ALA A 109 15.81 34.95 26.11
CA ALA A 109 15.79 33.51 26.41
C ALA A 109 16.88 32.70 25.68
N LYS A 110 17.51 33.25 24.63
CA LYS A 110 18.59 32.61 23.87
C LYS A 110 19.96 33.24 24.14
N LYS A 111 20.09 34.11 25.14
CA LYS A 111 21.34 34.82 25.47
C LYS A 111 22.51 33.85 25.67
N GLU A 112 22.26 32.77 26.39
CA GLU A 112 23.29 31.76 26.72
C GLU A 112 23.54 30.79 25.56
N THR A 113 22.48 30.34 24.87
CA THR A 113 22.56 29.27 23.86
C THR A 113 22.94 29.76 22.45
N SER A 114 22.65 31.01 22.10
CA SER A 114 22.85 31.51 20.73
C SER A 114 24.28 31.99 20.50
N SER A 115 25.00 31.38 19.56
CA SER A 115 26.42 31.72 19.28
C SER A 115 26.70 32.21 17.86
N PHE A 116 25.70 32.13 16.96
CA PHE A 116 25.89 32.39 15.54
C PHE A 116 24.80 33.31 14.99
N CYS A 117 25.17 34.26 14.13
CA CYS A 117 24.24 35.20 13.50
C CYS A 117 23.37 34.57 12.39
N SER A 118 23.81 33.46 11.79
CA SER A 118 23.13 32.82 10.67
C SER A 118 23.39 31.32 10.63
N HIS A 119 22.50 30.60 9.94
CA HIS A 119 22.69 29.17 9.69
C HIS A 119 23.97 28.89 8.89
N LYS A 120 24.39 29.82 8.02
CA LYS A 120 25.67 29.75 7.30
C LYS A 120 26.86 29.74 8.26
N CYS A 121 26.89 30.68 9.21
CA CYS A 121 27.95 30.73 10.23
C CYS A 121 27.95 29.47 11.13
N HIS A 122 26.77 29.02 11.57
CA HIS A 122 26.65 27.76 12.31
C HIS A 122 27.16 26.56 11.48
N GLY A 123 26.88 26.52 10.18
CA GLY A 123 27.37 25.49 9.26
C GLY A 123 28.89 25.49 9.11
N ILE A 124 29.52 26.66 8.98
CA ILE A 124 30.98 26.81 8.92
C ILE A 124 31.64 26.35 10.22
N TRP A 125 31.07 26.73 11.38
CA TRP A 125 31.58 26.26 12.66
C TRP A 125 31.44 24.75 12.82
N LYS A 126 30.27 24.19 12.47
CA LYS A 126 30.01 22.75 12.54
C LYS A 126 30.92 21.97 11.61
N SER A 127 31.18 22.47 10.41
CA SER A 127 32.06 21.81 9.45
C SER A 127 33.52 21.79 9.89
N LYS A 128 33.97 22.79 10.65
CA LYS A 128 35.33 22.82 11.22
C LYS A 128 35.45 21.98 12.50
N THR A 129 34.48 22.09 13.40
CA THR A 129 34.57 21.54 14.76
C THR A 129 34.10 20.09 14.84
N ASN A 130 33.02 19.71 14.16
CA ASN A 130 32.47 18.36 14.24
C ASN A 130 33.10 17.45 13.18
N ARG A 131 34.43 17.26 13.26
CA ARG A 131 35.18 16.31 12.43
C ARG A 131 35.92 15.30 13.29
N GLY A 132 36.07 14.09 12.78
CA GLY A 132 36.79 13.02 13.45
C GLY A 132 36.27 12.80 14.87
N GLU A 133 37.20 12.72 15.82
CA GLU A 133 36.97 12.44 17.24
C GLU A 133 36.02 13.43 17.92
N ASN A 134 36.00 14.67 17.44
CA ASN A 134 35.16 15.74 17.97
C ASN A 134 33.70 15.67 17.48
N HIS A 135 33.35 14.75 16.58
CA HIS A 135 31.96 14.57 16.17
C HIS A 135 31.22 13.77 17.27
N PRO A 136 30.07 14.23 17.82
CA PRO A 136 29.33 13.55 18.90
C PRO A 136 28.83 12.12 18.60
N ARG A 137 29.05 11.67 17.37
CA ARG A 137 28.67 10.37 16.83
C ARG A 137 29.86 9.59 16.30
N TRP A 138 31.07 10.10 16.51
CA TRP A 138 32.30 9.39 16.24
C TRP A 138 32.46 8.31 17.29
N GLN A 139 32.68 7.09 16.82
CA GLN A 139 32.87 5.92 17.66
C GLN A 139 34.26 5.43 17.32
N PHE A 140 35.18 5.46 18.28
CA PHE A 140 36.56 4.98 18.17
C PHE A 140 36.59 3.51 17.70
N ASP A 141 35.61 2.71 18.15
CA ASP A 141 35.49 1.29 17.81
C ASP A 141 34.62 1.04 16.57
N ARG A 142 35.29 0.78 15.44
CA ARG A 142 34.74 0.07 14.29
C ARG A 142 34.95 -1.46 14.47
N PRO A 143 34.08 -2.27 13.86
CA PRO A 143 33.08 -3.11 14.54
C PRO A 143 33.67 -4.24 15.42
N VAL A 144 33.00 -4.51 16.55
CA VAL A 144 33.18 -5.75 17.33
C VAL A 144 32.73 -6.92 16.46
N ASP A 145 33.71 -7.68 15.99
CA ASP A 145 33.51 -9.00 15.41
C ASP A 145 32.55 -9.81 16.28
N LYS A 146 31.46 -10.31 15.68
CA LYS A 146 30.44 -11.05 16.44
C LYS A 146 30.17 -12.41 15.83
N LYS A 147 29.87 -13.38 16.69
CA LYS A 147 29.58 -14.75 16.30
C LYS A 147 28.18 -14.88 15.70
N CYS A 148 28.06 -15.68 14.65
CA CYS A 148 26.77 -16.10 14.10
C CYS A 148 26.04 -16.99 15.11
N ASN A 149 24.77 -16.69 15.42
CA ASN A 149 23.97 -17.47 16.38
C ASN A 149 23.69 -18.94 15.98
N PHE A 150 24.09 -19.37 14.77
CA PHE A 150 23.87 -20.73 14.30
C PHE A 150 25.18 -21.51 14.09
N CYS A 151 26.08 -20.99 13.27
CA CYS A 151 27.35 -21.66 12.97
C CYS A 151 28.54 -21.18 13.82
N ASN A 152 28.33 -20.20 14.71
CA ASN A 152 29.35 -19.58 15.56
C ASN A 152 30.54 -18.92 14.83
N GLU A 153 30.56 -18.92 13.49
CA GLU A 153 31.56 -18.20 12.70
C GLU A 153 31.51 -16.69 12.98
N ILE A 154 32.68 -16.08 12.98
CA ILE A 154 32.85 -14.64 13.17
C ILE A 154 32.30 -13.91 11.94
N MET A 155 31.43 -12.94 12.18
CA MET A 155 30.85 -12.09 11.17
C MET A 155 31.48 -10.72 11.24
N THR A 156 32.07 -10.27 10.14
CA THR A 156 32.55 -8.89 9.98
C THR A 156 31.49 -8.01 9.30
N GLN A 157 31.53 -6.71 9.59
CA GLN A 157 30.69 -5.73 8.89
C GLN A 157 31.25 -5.52 7.48
N LYS A 158 30.36 -5.47 6.48
CA LYS A 158 30.76 -5.08 5.12
C LYS A 158 30.82 -3.55 5.01
N GLU A 159 31.78 -3.02 4.26
CA GLU A 159 31.93 -1.56 4.04
C GLU A 159 30.65 -0.89 3.52
N THR A 160 29.86 -1.60 2.71
CA THR A 160 28.61 -1.11 2.12
C THR A 160 27.39 -1.33 3.02
N GLU A 161 27.52 -2.04 4.13
CA GLU A 161 26.42 -2.36 5.04
C GLU A 161 26.28 -1.27 6.11
N ALA A 162 25.07 -0.73 6.25
CA ALA A 162 24.76 0.19 7.34
C ALA A 162 24.98 -0.48 8.70
N ILE A 163 25.61 0.25 9.64
CA ILE A 163 25.99 -0.30 10.94
C ILE A 163 24.79 -0.78 11.78
N SER A 164 23.63 -0.13 11.63
CA SER A 164 22.38 -0.56 12.28
C SER A 164 21.94 -1.95 11.80
N THR A 165 22.04 -2.20 10.49
CA THR A 165 21.75 -3.49 9.88
C THR A 165 22.72 -4.56 10.36
N TYR A 166 24.04 -4.25 10.38
CA TYR A 166 25.04 -5.17 10.89
C TYR A 166 24.80 -5.51 12.37
N ARG A 167 24.52 -4.53 13.24
CA ARG A 167 24.21 -4.75 14.67
C ARG A 167 23.00 -5.67 14.86
N ALA A 168 21.94 -5.50 14.08
CA ALA A 168 20.75 -6.35 14.15
C ALA A 168 20.96 -7.78 13.58
N ARG A 169 21.95 -7.98 12.70
CA ARG A 169 22.20 -9.25 12.02
C ARG A 169 22.68 -10.35 12.97
N LYS A 170 21.85 -11.36 13.22
CA LYS A 170 22.19 -12.51 14.09
C LYS A 170 22.93 -13.64 13.38
N PHE A 171 22.87 -13.68 12.04
CA PHE A 171 23.37 -14.81 11.26
C PHE A 171 24.27 -14.37 10.10
N CYS A 172 25.29 -15.18 9.78
CA CYS A 172 26.29 -14.85 8.76
C CYS A 172 25.70 -14.89 7.34
N SER A 173 24.69 -15.73 7.13
CA SER A 173 24.05 -15.95 5.85
C SER A 173 22.56 -16.24 5.99
N LYS A 174 21.82 -16.06 4.88
CA LYS A 174 20.42 -16.49 4.79
C LYS A 174 20.29 -17.98 5.13
N LYS A 175 21.19 -18.86 4.68
CA LYS A 175 21.14 -20.29 5.01
C LYS A 175 21.22 -20.54 6.53
N CYS A 176 22.09 -19.82 7.23
CA CYS A 176 22.19 -19.88 8.69
C CYS A 176 20.95 -19.30 9.39
N ALA A 177 20.41 -18.20 8.87
CA ALA A 177 19.14 -17.66 9.37
C ALA A 177 17.96 -18.60 9.12
N ASP A 178 18.02 -19.41 8.06
CA ASP A 178 16.96 -20.34 7.69
C ASP A 178 17.00 -21.61 8.54
N LYS A 179 18.21 -22.06 8.94
CA LYS A 179 18.41 -23.24 9.80
C LYS A 179 18.36 -22.90 11.31
N GLY A 180 18.97 -21.79 11.71
CA GLY A 180 19.11 -21.40 13.12
C GLY A 180 18.22 -20.23 13.54
N GLY A 181 17.50 -19.61 12.61
CA GLY A 181 16.48 -18.63 12.96
C GLY A 181 15.18 -19.34 13.34
N PHE A 182 14.50 -18.82 14.35
CA PHE A 182 13.13 -19.20 14.66
C PHE A 182 12.19 -18.74 13.52
N ARG A 183 12.14 -19.51 12.44
CA ARG A 183 11.10 -19.37 11.41
C ARG A 183 9.85 -20.01 11.96
N TYR A 184 9.16 -19.28 12.80
CA TYR A 184 7.93 -19.80 13.34
C TYR A 184 6.89 -19.91 12.21
N GLN A 185 6.47 -21.13 11.89
CA GLN A 185 5.39 -21.42 10.94
C GLN A 185 4.44 -22.42 11.58
N GLY A 186 3.17 -22.41 11.15
CA GLY A 186 2.15 -23.26 11.77
C GLY A 186 2.10 -23.01 13.27
N GLU A 187 2.04 -24.07 14.05
CA GLU A 187 1.87 -24.05 15.51
C GLU A 187 3.01 -23.37 16.26
N ALA A 188 4.21 -23.40 15.68
CA ALA A 188 5.37 -22.76 16.27
C ALA A 188 5.26 -21.21 16.25
N HIS A 189 4.40 -20.61 15.41
CA HIS A 189 4.23 -19.15 15.33
C HIS A 189 3.62 -18.59 16.61
N PRO A 190 4.23 -17.59 17.29
CA PRO A 190 3.67 -17.01 18.52
C PRO A 190 2.24 -16.48 18.34
N CYS A 191 1.93 -16.02 17.12
CA CYS A 191 0.58 -15.61 16.70
C CYS A 191 -0.26 -16.73 16.05
N TYR A 192 0.14 -18.00 16.13
CA TYR A 192 -0.66 -19.12 15.62
C TYR A 192 -1.92 -19.26 16.45
N LYS A 193 -3.03 -19.49 15.75
CA LYS A 193 -4.32 -19.79 16.37
C LYS A 193 -4.85 -21.05 15.69
N LYS A 194 -5.00 -22.13 16.46
CA LYS A 194 -5.53 -23.42 16.00
C LYS A 194 -6.90 -23.25 15.31
N ASP A 195 -7.72 -22.35 15.85
CA ASP A 195 -9.07 -22.01 15.36
C ASP A 195 -9.14 -20.64 14.67
N SER A 196 -8.06 -20.24 14.01
CA SER A 196 -8.09 -19.07 13.13
C SER A 196 -9.14 -19.27 12.03
N ARG A 197 -10.19 -18.43 12.00
CA ARG A 197 -11.14 -18.34 10.87
C ARG A 197 -10.46 -18.00 9.53
N LYS A 198 -9.18 -17.57 9.55
CA LYS A 198 -8.34 -17.32 8.37
C LYS A 198 -7.11 -18.23 8.40
N LYS A 199 -7.31 -19.51 8.10
CA LYS A 199 -6.22 -20.44 7.75
C LYS A 199 -5.75 -20.12 6.32
N SER A 200 -4.67 -19.35 6.22
CA SER A 200 -3.84 -19.11 5.01
C SER A 200 -4.33 -18.13 3.92
N GLY A 201 -3.39 -17.28 3.49
CA GLY A 201 -3.18 -16.83 2.10
C GLY A 201 -4.26 -16.01 1.40
N ARG A 202 -4.39 -14.71 1.72
CA ARG A 202 -5.12 -13.70 0.90
C ARG A 202 -4.75 -13.68 -0.60
N GLY A 203 -3.72 -14.42 -1.03
CA GLY A 203 -3.24 -14.48 -2.42
C GLY A 203 -3.91 -15.52 -3.33
N LYS A 204 -4.19 -16.75 -2.86
CA LYS A 204 -4.63 -17.85 -3.75
C LYS A 204 -6.06 -17.63 -4.27
N GLN A 205 -6.99 -17.35 -3.36
CA GLN A 205 -8.40 -17.11 -3.71
C GLN A 205 -8.58 -15.90 -4.63
N GLY A 206 -7.90 -14.79 -4.34
CA GLY A 206 -7.98 -13.59 -5.18
C GLY A 206 -7.32 -13.75 -6.55
N ALA A 207 -6.30 -14.61 -6.68
CA ALA A 207 -5.70 -14.93 -7.98
C ALA A 207 -6.64 -15.83 -8.81
N TRP A 208 -7.17 -16.89 -8.20
CA TRP A 208 -8.14 -17.79 -8.84
C TRP A 208 -9.41 -17.04 -9.28
N GLN A 209 -10.02 -16.25 -8.40
CA GLN A 209 -11.21 -15.45 -8.72
C GLN A 209 -10.97 -14.54 -9.92
N ARG A 210 -9.81 -13.87 -10.01
CA ARG A 210 -9.47 -13.02 -11.16
C ARG A 210 -9.27 -13.83 -12.43
N ALA A 211 -8.70 -15.02 -12.34
CA ALA A 211 -8.48 -15.89 -13.49
C ALA A 211 -9.80 -16.38 -14.08
N VAL A 212 -10.72 -16.86 -13.24
CA VAL A 212 -12.07 -17.30 -13.65
C VAL A 212 -12.85 -16.16 -14.30
N ILE A 213 -12.93 -14.99 -13.63
CA ILE A 213 -13.64 -13.83 -14.18
C ILE A 213 -13.00 -13.32 -15.48
N SER A 214 -11.68 -13.37 -15.60
CA SER A 214 -11.00 -12.94 -16.84
C SER A 214 -11.17 -13.95 -17.98
N ARG A 215 -11.30 -15.26 -17.69
CA ARG A 215 -11.66 -16.27 -18.69
C ARG A 215 -13.03 -15.96 -19.29
N ASP A 216 -13.98 -15.63 -18.42
CA ASP A 216 -15.39 -15.39 -18.76
C ASP A 216 -15.66 -13.96 -19.25
N LYS A 217 -14.62 -13.23 -19.65
CA LYS A 217 -14.68 -11.83 -20.14
C LYS A 217 -15.46 -10.87 -19.20
N ALA A 218 -15.44 -11.15 -17.90
CA ALA A 218 -16.21 -10.42 -16.89
C ALA A 218 -17.72 -10.33 -17.20
N GLN A 219 -18.30 -11.44 -17.66
CA GLN A 219 -19.73 -11.61 -17.89
C GLN A 219 -20.28 -12.77 -17.05
N CYS A 220 -21.46 -12.56 -16.43
CA CYS A 220 -22.18 -13.63 -15.76
C CYS A 220 -22.55 -14.73 -16.76
N GLN A 221 -22.19 -15.97 -16.48
CA GLN A 221 -22.43 -17.11 -17.38
C GLN A 221 -23.89 -17.59 -17.39
N LYS A 222 -24.71 -17.19 -16.40
CA LYS A 222 -26.15 -17.53 -16.36
C LYS A 222 -27.06 -16.50 -17.01
N CYS A 223 -26.91 -15.23 -16.63
CA CYS A 223 -27.81 -14.15 -17.08
C CYS A 223 -27.17 -13.17 -18.07
N GLY A 224 -25.89 -13.35 -18.41
CA GLY A 224 -25.20 -12.47 -19.35
C GLY A 224 -24.87 -11.07 -18.83
N ALA A 225 -25.21 -10.73 -17.57
CA ALA A 225 -24.98 -9.40 -17.02
C ALA A 225 -23.49 -9.03 -16.96
N GLN A 226 -23.19 -7.78 -17.31
CA GLN A 226 -21.85 -7.18 -17.34
C GLN A 226 -21.80 -5.91 -16.49
N ASN A 227 -20.59 -5.39 -16.21
CA ASN A 227 -20.34 -4.16 -15.43
C ASN A 227 -20.87 -4.14 -13.99
N ILE A 228 -21.32 -5.28 -13.48
CA ILE A 228 -21.79 -5.46 -12.10
C ILE A 228 -20.76 -6.21 -11.24
N GLN A 229 -21.06 -6.33 -9.95
CA GLN A 229 -20.24 -7.13 -9.04
C GLN A 229 -20.39 -8.63 -9.36
N LEU A 230 -19.29 -9.23 -9.82
CA LEU A 230 -19.19 -10.65 -10.16
C LEU A 230 -18.41 -11.44 -9.11
N HIS A 231 -18.87 -12.67 -8.89
CA HIS A 231 -18.32 -13.66 -7.98
C HIS A 231 -17.89 -14.89 -8.77
N ALA A 232 -16.84 -15.57 -8.30
CA ALA A 232 -16.44 -16.87 -8.85
C ALA A 232 -16.99 -17.94 -7.91
N HIS A 233 -17.96 -18.69 -8.38
CA HIS A 233 -18.56 -19.83 -7.71
C HIS A 233 -17.71 -21.08 -7.96
N HIS A 234 -17.62 -21.96 -6.97
CA HIS A 234 -17.01 -23.28 -7.12
C HIS A 234 -18.07 -24.28 -7.55
N ILE A 235 -17.94 -24.88 -8.74
CA ILE A 235 -18.90 -25.89 -9.26
C ILE A 235 -18.88 -27.12 -8.36
N ASN A 236 -17.70 -27.66 -8.09
CA ASN A 236 -17.49 -28.68 -7.08
C ASN A 236 -17.23 -28.00 -5.74
N SER A 237 -17.95 -28.43 -4.69
CA SER A 237 -17.86 -27.85 -3.35
C SER A 237 -16.41 -27.72 -2.88
N PHE A 238 -16.10 -26.55 -2.34
CA PHE A 238 -14.78 -26.22 -1.79
C PHE A 238 -14.38 -27.16 -0.65
N GLU A 239 -15.35 -27.66 0.12
CA GLU A 239 -15.10 -28.54 1.27
C GLU A 239 -14.79 -29.97 0.83
N ILE A 240 -15.62 -30.51 -0.06
CA ILE A 240 -15.59 -31.92 -0.51
C ILE A 240 -14.40 -32.19 -1.44
N HIS A 241 -14.04 -31.24 -2.31
CA HIS A 241 -13.00 -31.43 -3.33
C HIS A 241 -11.81 -30.48 -3.14
N PRO A 242 -10.89 -30.76 -2.20
CA PRO A 242 -9.75 -29.89 -1.89
C PRO A 242 -8.73 -29.76 -3.03
N ASP A 243 -8.62 -30.79 -3.87
CA ASP A 243 -7.77 -30.88 -5.05
C ASP A 243 -8.21 -29.92 -6.16
N LYS A 244 -9.53 -29.74 -6.35
CA LYS A 244 -10.10 -28.91 -7.43
C LYS A 244 -10.32 -27.43 -7.03
N ARG A 245 -9.99 -27.02 -5.80
CA ARG A 245 -10.27 -25.66 -5.27
C ARG A 245 -9.75 -24.51 -6.13
N TRP A 246 -8.63 -24.74 -6.80
CA TRP A 246 -7.90 -23.70 -7.54
C TRP A 246 -7.83 -23.98 -9.04
N ASP A 247 -8.50 -25.02 -9.51
CA ASP A 247 -8.65 -25.23 -10.95
C ASP A 247 -9.58 -24.15 -11.50
N ILE A 248 -9.17 -23.54 -12.61
CA ILE A 248 -9.95 -22.51 -13.28
C ILE A 248 -11.21 -23.13 -13.88
N SER A 249 -11.15 -24.39 -14.32
CA SER A 249 -12.30 -25.12 -14.86
C SER A 249 -13.42 -25.27 -13.83
N ASN A 250 -13.06 -25.46 -12.56
CA ASN A 250 -13.98 -25.60 -11.43
C ASN A 250 -14.60 -24.26 -10.96
N GLY A 251 -14.31 -23.16 -11.66
CA GLY A 251 -14.86 -21.85 -11.39
C GLY A 251 -15.93 -21.44 -12.39
N LEU A 252 -17.04 -20.88 -11.89
CA LEU A 252 -18.13 -20.31 -12.68
C LEU A 252 -18.32 -18.82 -12.32
N THR A 253 -18.28 -17.92 -13.31
CA THR A 253 -18.51 -16.48 -13.07
C THR A 253 -19.99 -16.16 -13.00
N LEU A 254 -20.47 -15.68 -11.84
CA LEU A 254 -21.87 -15.37 -11.59
C LEU A 254 -22.05 -13.97 -10.99
N CYS A 255 -23.19 -13.32 -11.27
CA CYS A 255 -23.63 -12.15 -10.53
C CYS A 255 -24.14 -12.53 -9.14
N HIS A 256 -24.34 -11.56 -8.26
CA HIS A 256 -24.82 -11.82 -6.90
C HIS A 256 -26.13 -12.64 -6.87
N LYS A 257 -27.14 -12.22 -7.64
CA LYS A 257 -28.45 -12.91 -7.73
C LYS A 257 -28.30 -14.37 -8.21
N CYS A 258 -27.56 -14.59 -9.30
CA CYS A 258 -27.34 -15.95 -9.82
C CYS A 258 -26.47 -16.80 -8.90
N HIS A 259 -25.51 -16.19 -8.20
CA HIS A 259 -24.63 -16.89 -7.26
C HIS A 259 -25.38 -17.38 -6.02
N GLU A 260 -26.33 -16.59 -5.51
CA GLU A 260 -27.18 -17.02 -4.39
C GLU A 260 -28.16 -18.12 -4.80
N ALA A 261 -28.71 -18.03 -6.02
CA ALA A 261 -29.57 -19.07 -6.57
C ALA A 261 -28.87 -20.45 -6.63
N GLU A 262 -27.57 -20.50 -6.95
CA GLU A 262 -26.79 -21.75 -6.93
C GLU A 262 -26.64 -22.36 -5.53
N HIS A 263 -26.63 -21.53 -4.49
CA HIS A 263 -26.57 -22.03 -3.12
C HIS A 263 -27.96 -22.41 -2.56
N GLY A 264 -29.02 -22.33 -3.39
CA GLY A 264 -30.39 -22.65 -2.98
C GLY A 264 -31.01 -21.62 -2.03
N TYR A 265 -30.37 -20.46 -1.83
CA TYR A 265 -30.95 -19.39 -1.02
C TYR A 265 -32.08 -18.73 -1.80
N LYS A 266 -33.32 -18.86 -1.30
CA LYS A 266 -34.44 -18.07 -1.78
C LYS A 266 -34.21 -16.62 -1.34
N ILE A 267 -33.99 -15.73 -2.30
CA ILE A 267 -33.97 -14.29 -2.06
C ILE A 267 -35.37 -13.93 -1.55
N LYS A 268 -35.49 -13.52 -0.29
CA LYS A 268 -36.77 -13.00 0.21
C LYS A 268 -37.09 -11.74 -0.61
N PRO A 269 -38.32 -11.56 -1.13
CA PRO A 269 -38.70 -10.28 -1.68
C PRO A 269 -38.59 -9.25 -0.56
N ASP A 270 -37.66 -8.30 -0.69
CA ASP A 270 -37.45 -7.23 0.27
C ASP A 270 -38.73 -6.39 0.33
N SER A 271 -39.50 -6.45 1.43
CA SER A 271 -40.72 -5.68 1.58
C SER A 271 -40.48 -4.18 1.86
N ASP A 272 -39.22 -3.73 2.01
CA ASP A 272 -38.91 -2.33 2.36
C ASP A 272 -37.63 -1.78 1.71
N ARG A 273 -37.14 -2.42 0.64
CA ARG A 273 -36.13 -1.79 -0.23
C ARG A 273 -36.60 -1.91 -1.66
N SER A 274 -36.98 -0.76 -2.22
CA SER A 274 -37.18 -0.58 -3.65
C SER A 274 -35.88 -0.92 -4.39
N ASP A 275 -35.68 -2.21 -4.65
CA ASP A 275 -34.80 -2.73 -5.67
C ASP A 275 -35.47 -2.48 -7.03
N GLU A 276 -35.70 -1.20 -7.34
CA GLU A 276 -35.47 -0.78 -8.71
C GLU A 276 -34.07 -1.28 -9.05
N LEU A 277 -33.90 -1.87 -10.23
CA LEU A 277 -32.60 -2.08 -10.84
C LEU A 277 -31.99 -0.69 -11.10
N VAL A 278 -31.57 0.00 -10.04
CA VAL A 278 -30.95 1.31 -10.11
C VAL A 278 -29.71 1.08 -10.97
N PRO A 279 -29.47 1.87 -12.02
CA PRO A 279 -28.21 1.84 -12.75
C PRO A 279 -27.09 2.23 -11.77
N VAL A 280 -26.44 1.23 -11.15
CA VAL A 280 -25.63 1.48 -9.96
C VAL A 280 -24.23 1.96 -10.34
N GLU A 281 -24.11 3.28 -10.50
CA GLU A 281 -22.88 4.02 -10.16
C GLU A 281 -22.57 3.99 -8.65
N LYS A 282 -23.42 3.37 -7.81
CA LYS A 282 -23.27 3.37 -6.35
C LYS A 282 -22.26 2.36 -5.81
N ILE A 283 -21.55 2.90 -4.84
CA ILE A 283 -20.60 2.25 -3.95
C ILE A 283 -21.40 1.43 -2.91
N ILE A 284 -21.37 0.10 -2.96
CA ILE A 284 -21.97 -0.74 -1.90
C ILE A 284 -20.93 -0.90 -0.78
N LYS A 285 -21.26 -0.47 0.45
CA LYS A 285 -20.37 -0.52 1.64
C LYS A 285 -18.98 0.13 1.43
N GLY A 286 -18.93 1.30 0.77
CA GLY A 286 -17.65 1.98 0.52
C GLY A 286 -16.79 1.39 -0.61
N ARG A 287 -17.27 0.38 -1.36
CA ARG A 287 -16.54 -0.24 -2.48
C ARG A 287 -17.21 0.02 -3.83
N PRO A 288 -16.50 0.56 -4.83
CA PRO A 288 -17.03 0.66 -6.19
C PRO A 288 -17.25 -0.76 -6.75
N THR A 289 -18.47 -1.04 -7.21
CA THR A 289 -18.87 -2.31 -7.84
C THR A 289 -18.26 -2.48 -9.23
N ARG A 290 -17.89 -1.36 -9.89
CA ARG A 290 -17.32 -1.37 -11.24
C ARG A 290 -16.00 -2.13 -11.29
N ARG A 291 -15.85 -2.96 -12.31
CA ARG A 291 -14.58 -3.58 -12.68
C ARG A 291 -13.94 -2.79 -13.80
N TRP A 292 -12.61 -2.76 -13.84
CA TRP A 292 -11.88 -2.30 -15.01
C TRP A 292 -11.61 -3.50 -15.91
N ASN A 293 -12.09 -3.41 -17.14
CA ASN A 293 -11.85 -4.40 -18.18
C ASN A 293 -10.85 -3.81 -19.18
N GLY A 294 -9.86 -4.60 -19.57
CA GLY A 294 -8.86 -4.18 -20.54
C GLY A 294 -7.90 -5.32 -20.85
N TYR A 295 -6.76 -4.98 -21.44
CA TYR A 295 -5.77 -5.95 -21.87
C TYR A 295 -4.47 -5.80 -21.08
N CYS A 296 -3.77 -6.92 -20.89
CA CYS A 296 -2.44 -6.92 -20.32
C CYS A 296 -1.48 -6.18 -21.25
N ASP A 297 -0.79 -5.16 -20.77
CA ASP A 297 0.11 -4.35 -21.60
C ASP A 297 1.30 -5.14 -22.16
N TRP A 298 1.66 -6.26 -21.52
CA TRP A 298 2.73 -7.14 -21.96
C TRP A 298 2.26 -8.23 -22.92
N CYS A 299 1.29 -9.06 -22.53
CA CYS A 299 0.90 -10.25 -23.29
C CYS A 299 -0.44 -10.11 -24.03
N LYS A 300 -1.09 -8.94 -23.96
CA LYS A 300 -2.39 -8.63 -24.59
C LYS A 300 -3.55 -9.56 -24.20
N LYS A 301 -3.39 -10.41 -23.19
CA LYS A 301 -4.48 -11.20 -22.61
C LYS A 301 -5.51 -10.29 -21.94
N PHE A 302 -6.80 -10.55 -22.14
CA PHE A 302 -7.89 -9.86 -21.44
C PHE A 302 -7.74 -10.02 -19.92
N ILE A 303 -7.98 -8.92 -19.20
CA ILE A 303 -7.88 -8.85 -17.75
C ILE A 303 -9.04 -8.04 -17.18
N SER A 304 -9.68 -8.58 -16.15
CA SER A 304 -10.67 -7.85 -15.37
C SER A 304 -10.19 -7.64 -13.93
N LYS A 305 -10.03 -6.38 -13.54
CA LYS A 305 -9.56 -5.96 -12.21
C LYS A 305 -10.64 -5.22 -11.44
N ARG A 306 -10.52 -5.18 -10.11
CA ARG A 306 -11.34 -4.26 -9.31
C ARG A 306 -10.94 -2.83 -9.66
N TRP A 307 -11.90 -1.91 -9.73
CA TRP A 307 -11.61 -0.52 -10.04
C TRP A 307 -10.59 0.10 -9.09
N SER A 308 -10.64 -0.23 -7.79
CA SER A 308 -9.65 0.22 -6.79
C SER A 308 -8.21 -0.18 -7.12
N ASP A 309 -8.03 -1.34 -7.75
CA ASP A 309 -6.69 -1.88 -8.09
C ASP A 309 -6.17 -1.30 -9.41
N ALA A 310 -7.06 -0.75 -10.24
CA ALA A 310 -6.73 -0.17 -11.55
C ALA A 310 -6.61 1.36 -11.50
N LYS A 311 -7.41 2.04 -10.66
CA LYS A 311 -7.43 3.50 -10.58
C LYS A 311 -6.03 4.05 -10.26
N GLY A 312 -5.55 4.97 -11.10
CA GLY A 312 -4.24 5.62 -10.95
C GLY A 312 -3.06 4.86 -11.55
N GLN A 313 -3.25 3.64 -12.07
CA GLN A 313 -2.20 2.94 -12.82
C GLN A 313 -2.36 3.20 -14.32
N LYS A 314 -1.28 3.60 -14.99
CA LYS A 314 -1.25 3.76 -16.46
C LYS A 314 -1.06 2.44 -17.21
N ILE A 315 -0.57 1.40 -16.52
CA ILE A 315 -0.15 0.13 -17.11
C ILE A 315 -0.67 -1.00 -16.24
N HIS A 316 -1.24 -2.02 -16.85
CA HIS A 316 -1.91 -3.14 -16.22
C HIS A 316 -1.39 -4.49 -16.73
N PHE A 317 -1.08 -5.39 -15.79
CA PHE A 317 -0.60 -6.74 -16.11
C PHE A 317 -1.53 -7.83 -15.59
N CYS A 318 -1.55 -8.99 -16.27
CA CYS A 318 -2.29 -10.19 -15.84
C CYS A 318 -1.65 -10.90 -14.64
N ASN A 319 -0.33 -10.83 -14.51
CA ASN A 319 0.42 -11.43 -13.40
C ASN A 319 1.78 -10.71 -13.17
N LYS A 320 2.48 -11.13 -12.11
CA LYS A 320 3.79 -10.56 -11.73
C LYS A 320 4.87 -10.81 -12.79
N SER A 321 4.82 -11.94 -13.49
CA SER A 321 5.82 -12.27 -14.53
C SER A 321 5.70 -11.34 -15.74
N CYS A 322 4.48 -11.00 -16.18
CA CYS A 322 4.25 -10.01 -17.23
C CYS A 322 4.73 -8.62 -16.81
N ALA A 323 4.47 -8.22 -15.57
CA ALA A 323 4.98 -6.94 -15.05
C ALA A 323 6.51 -6.91 -15.02
N GLN A 324 7.16 -8.02 -14.66
CA GLN A 324 8.62 -8.13 -14.64
C GLN A 324 9.21 -8.11 -16.05
N ARG A 325 8.66 -8.90 -16.99
CA ARG A 325 9.11 -8.91 -18.39
C ARG A 325 8.98 -7.54 -19.05
N TYR A 326 7.86 -6.86 -18.83
CA TYR A 326 7.66 -5.50 -19.31
C TYR A 326 8.72 -4.52 -18.78
N ARG A 327 9.03 -4.58 -17.48
CA ARG A 327 10.10 -3.76 -16.88
C ARG A 327 11.44 -4.08 -17.51
N MET A 328 11.79 -5.37 -17.64
CA MET A 328 13.06 -5.80 -18.22
C MET A 328 13.25 -5.37 -19.69
N ASN A 329 12.16 -5.24 -20.45
CA ASN A 329 12.22 -4.80 -21.84
C ASN A 329 12.30 -3.27 -21.99
N ARG A 330 11.90 -2.50 -20.98
CA ARG A 330 12.05 -1.04 -20.97
C ARG A 330 13.40 -0.55 -20.44
N ILE A 331 14.24 -1.45 -19.93
CA ILE A 331 15.62 -1.12 -19.55
C ILE A 331 16.40 -0.88 -20.85
N THR A 332 16.96 0.32 -21.01
CA THR A 332 17.76 0.69 -22.18
C THR A 332 18.98 -0.21 -22.31
N LYS A 333 19.54 -0.38 -23.52
CA LYS A 333 20.78 -1.15 -23.72
C LYS A 333 21.89 -0.65 -22.78
N GLU A 334 22.02 0.65 -22.61
CA GLU A 334 22.96 1.26 -21.66
C GLU A 334 22.70 0.90 -20.19
N THR A 335 21.44 0.95 -19.72
CA THR A 335 21.16 0.53 -18.33
C THR A 335 21.39 -0.97 -18.16
N ARG A 336 21.11 -1.78 -19.18
CA ARG A 336 21.41 -3.23 -19.19
C ARG A 336 22.91 -3.49 -19.15
N LEU A 337 23.70 -2.71 -19.88
CA LEU A 337 25.17 -2.74 -19.87
C LEU A 337 25.73 -2.29 -18.53
N LYS A 338 25.25 -1.18 -17.94
CA LYS A 338 25.66 -0.73 -16.60
C LYS A 338 25.30 -1.73 -15.51
N MET A 339 24.15 -2.39 -15.60
CA MET A 339 23.77 -3.49 -14.70
C MET A 339 24.68 -4.72 -14.90
N SER A 340 25.05 -5.04 -16.15
CA SER A 340 25.97 -6.13 -16.48
C SER A 340 27.40 -5.85 -16.04
N GLU A 341 27.91 -4.63 -16.22
CA GLU A 341 29.21 -4.16 -15.72
C GLU A 341 29.25 -4.13 -14.20
N SER A 342 28.19 -3.66 -13.55
CA SER A 342 28.05 -3.75 -12.09
C SER A 342 28.13 -5.20 -11.63
N GLN A 343 27.46 -6.14 -12.32
CA GLN A 343 27.53 -7.57 -12.04
C GLN A 343 28.91 -8.19 -12.33
N LYS A 344 29.60 -7.77 -13.40
CA LYS A 344 30.98 -8.18 -13.72
C LYS A 344 31.98 -7.65 -12.70
N ASN A 345 31.81 -6.42 -12.22
CA ASN A 345 32.65 -5.82 -11.19
C ASN A 345 32.45 -6.50 -9.82
N LEU A 346 31.22 -6.94 -9.51
CA LEU A 346 30.93 -7.79 -8.36
C LEU A 346 31.55 -9.20 -8.50
N SER A 347 31.66 -9.72 -9.73
CA SER A 347 32.34 -10.98 -10.04
C SER A 347 33.87 -10.87 -9.92
N LYS A 348 34.48 -9.76 -10.39
CA LYS A 348 35.92 -9.49 -10.29
C LYS A 348 36.39 -9.24 -8.85
N LYS A 349 35.51 -8.71 -7.98
CA LYS A 349 35.78 -8.55 -6.54
C LYS A 349 35.55 -9.83 -5.71
N GLY A 350 35.31 -10.98 -6.34
CA GLY A 350 35.13 -12.27 -5.63
C GLY A 350 33.79 -12.45 -4.88
N ILE A 351 32.78 -11.59 -5.12
CA ILE A 351 31.55 -11.52 -4.30
C ILE A 351 30.40 -12.41 -4.85
N ARG A 352 30.68 -13.43 -5.69
CA ARG A 352 29.59 -14.25 -6.26
C ARG A 352 28.76 -14.97 -5.17
N LYS A 353 27.45 -14.70 -5.15
CA LYS A 353 26.42 -15.73 -4.88
C LYS A 353 25.73 -16.04 -6.19
N THR A 354 25.81 -17.29 -6.61
CA THR A 354 25.09 -17.87 -7.74
C THR A 354 23.58 -17.66 -7.59
N TYR A 355 23.00 -16.84 -8.46
CA TYR A 355 21.66 -17.08 -8.98
C TYR A 355 21.81 -17.28 -10.48
N ALA A 356 22.30 -18.46 -10.86
CA ALA A 356 22.12 -18.93 -12.22
C ALA A 356 20.63 -19.23 -12.38
N VAL A 357 19.96 -18.49 -13.25
CA VAL A 357 18.84 -19.09 -13.99
C VAL A 357 19.48 -20.28 -14.71
N HIS A 358 19.08 -21.51 -14.38
CA HIS A 358 19.56 -22.69 -15.10
C HIS A 358 19.18 -22.56 -16.58
N PHE A 359 20.13 -22.09 -17.38
CA PHE A 359 20.22 -22.44 -18.79
C PHE A 359 21.08 -23.71 -18.85
N PRO A 360 20.67 -24.76 -19.58
CA PRO A 360 21.45 -26.00 -19.65
C PRO A 360 22.85 -25.68 -20.18
N HIS A 361 23.87 -26.15 -19.46
CA HIS A 361 25.28 -25.93 -19.80
C HIS A 361 25.55 -26.52 -21.19
N ILE A 362 25.82 -25.67 -22.18
CA ILE A 362 26.38 -26.07 -23.46
C ILE A 362 27.91 -26.12 -23.26
N PRO A 363 28.58 -27.25 -23.54
CA PRO A 363 30.04 -27.38 -23.44
C PRO A 363 30.76 -26.29 -24.25
N GLN A 364 31.88 -25.80 -23.70
CA GLN A 364 32.64 -24.66 -24.22
C GLN A 364 33.09 -24.85 -25.68
N GLU A 365 33.31 -26.09 -26.09
CA GLU A 365 33.66 -26.48 -27.46
C GLU A 365 32.55 -26.16 -28.46
N ILE A 366 31.28 -26.38 -28.09
CA ILE A 366 30.11 -26.03 -28.92
C ILE A 366 29.95 -24.51 -28.99
N HIS A 367 30.29 -23.79 -27.92
CA HIS A 367 30.25 -22.33 -27.91
C HIS A 367 31.28 -21.72 -28.89
N ASN A 368 32.44 -22.34 -29.03
CA ASN A 368 33.48 -21.88 -29.95
C ASN A 368 33.10 -22.19 -31.41
N ILE A 369 32.53 -23.37 -31.69
CA ILE A 369 32.01 -23.73 -33.02
C ILE A 369 30.87 -22.79 -33.47
N ILE A 370 29.98 -22.37 -32.54
CA ILE A 370 28.89 -21.42 -32.83
C ILE A 370 29.41 -20.01 -33.14
N ILE A 371 30.56 -19.62 -32.58
CA ILE A 371 31.21 -18.34 -32.88
C ILE A 371 31.85 -18.39 -34.27
N GLU A 372 32.54 -19.47 -34.62
CA GLU A 372 33.13 -19.65 -35.95
C GLU A 372 32.06 -19.70 -37.06
N LEU A 373 30.96 -20.42 -36.86
CA LEU A 373 29.85 -20.48 -37.82
C LEU A 373 29.12 -19.13 -37.98
N ASN A 374 29.05 -18.31 -36.93
CA ASN A 374 28.47 -16.95 -37.00
C ASN A 374 29.39 -15.94 -37.71
N CYS A 375 30.70 -16.16 -37.67
CA CYS A 375 31.66 -15.33 -38.40
C CYS A 375 31.61 -15.58 -39.92
N GLN A 376 31.22 -16.78 -40.34
CA GLN A 376 31.15 -17.13 -41.77
C GLN A 376 29.74 -17.05 -42.37
N ASN A 377 28.66 -17.13 -41.59
CA ASN A 377 27.30 -16.94 -42.12
C ASN A 377 26.38 -16.24 -41.10
N LYS A 378 25.71 -15.16 -41.53
CA LYS A 378 24.74 -14.40 -40.73
C LYS A 378 23.47 -15.23 -40.45
N ILE A 379 23.48 -16.08 -39.42
CA ILE A 379 22.28 -16.80 -38.97
C ILE A 379 21.98 -16.46 -37.50
N SER A 380 20.78 -15.95 -37.21
CA SER A 380 20.41 -15.51 -35.87
C SER A 380 20.18 -16.66 -34.87
N TYR A 381 20.58 -16.45 -33.62
CA TYR A 381 20.43 -17.36 -32.46
C TYR A 381 19.01 -17.94 -32.25
N ALA A 382 17.97 -17.28 -32.78
CA ALA A 382 16.58 -17.71 -32.62
C ALA A 382 16.24 -18.99 -33.40
N ASN A 383 16.94 -19.25 -34.53
CA ASN A 383 16.65 -20.40 -35.38
C ASN A 383 17.26 -21.71 -34.83
N ILE A 384 18.38 -21.62 -34.12
CA ILE A 384 19.08 -22.80 -33.56
C ILE A 384 18.39 -23.30 -32.28
N ALA A 385 17.97 -22.38 -31.39
CA ALA A 385 17.28 -22.74 -30.15
C ALA A 385 15.92 -23.41 -30.38
N SER A 386 15.22 -23.01 -31.44
CA SER A 386 13.94 -23.61 -31.82
C SER A 386 14.11 -25.05 -32.33
N ARG A 387 15.14 -25.31 -33.16
CA ARG A 387 15.44 -26.66 -33.68
C ARG A 387 15.99 -27.62 -32.62
N MET A 388 16.68 -27.13 -31.59
CA MET A 388 17.18 -27.96 -30.49
C MET A 388 16.08 -28.43 -29.52
N ASN A 389 14.97 -27.69 -29.42
CA ASN A 389 13.85 -28.10 -28.56
C ASN A 389 12.98 -29.20 -29.20
N GLU A 390 12.92 -29.28 -30.53
CA GLU A 390 12.15 -30.31 -31.24
C GLU A 390 12.75 -31.72 -31.15
N ARG A 391 14.07 -31.84 -30.91
CA ARG A 391 14.76 -33.14 -30.84
C ARG A 391 14.76 -33.81 -29.46
N LYS A 392 14.17 -33.17 -28.44
CA LYS A 392 14.09 -33.74 -27.07
C LYS A 392 13.10 -34.90 -26.91
N HIS A 393 12.37 -35.29 -27.96
CA HIS A 393 11.31 -36.31 -27.89
C HIS A 393 11.48 -37.53 -28.79
N LYS A 394 12.69 -37.88 -29.26
CA LYS A 394 12.91 -39.18 -29.91
C LYS A 394 14.13 -39.90 -29.34
N THR A 395 13.88 -40.91 -28.52
CA THR A 395 14.82 -42.02 -28.29
C THR A 395 14.87 -42.86 -29.56
N VAL A 396 16.02 -42.97 -30.20
CA VAL A 396 16.26 -43.94 -31.28
C VAL A 396 17.47 -44.77 -30.87
N ASN A 397 17.25 -46.08 -30.75
CA ASN A 397 18.24 -47.15 -30.61
C ASN A 397 19.15 -47.14 -29.37
N GLY A 398 18.56 -46.95 -28.17
CA GLY A 398 19.10 -47.58 -26.94
C GLY A 398 20.53 -47.25 -26.49
N MET A 399 21.16 -46.17 -26.94
CA MET A 399 22.51 -45.78 -26.52
C MET A 399 22.55 -44.47 -25.71
N SER A 400 23.39 -44.48 -24.67
CA SER A 400 23.65 -43.38 -23.74
C SER A 400 24.43 -42.22 -24.39
N PHE A 401 24.18 -40.99 -23.92
CA PHE A 401 24.65 -39.71 -24.47
C PHE A 401 26.17 -39.45 -24.39
N LYS A 402 27.00 -40.46 -24.08
CA LYS A 402 28.45 -40.27 -23.91
C LYS A 402 29.28 -40.49 -25.18
N ASP A 403 28.73 -41.09 -26.24
CA ASP A 403 29.52 -41.48 -27.42
C ASP A 403 29.08 -40.84 -28.77
N PHE A 404 28.39 -39.68 -28.74
CA PHE A 404 27.98 -38.98 -29.97
C PHE A 404 29.13 -38.16 -30.58
N ASN A 405 29.85 -38.73 -31.55
CA ASN A 405 30.96 -38.08 -32.26
C ASN A 405 30.46 -37.13 -33.36
N ILE A 406 30.52 -35.82 -33.08
CA ILE A 406 30.02 -34.72 -33.93
C ILE A 406 30.76 -34.60 -35.28
N ARG A 407 31.99 -35.15 -35.40
CA ARG A 407 32.77 -35.08 -36.64
C ARG A 407 32.16 -35.85 -37.82
N SER A 408 31.37 -36.90 -37.56
CA SER A 408 30.75 -37.70 -38.62
C SER A 408 29.66 -36.94 -39.40
N ILE A 409 29.00 -35.96 -38.77
CA ILE A 409 27.88 -35.21 -39.36
C ILE A 409 28.39 -34.10 -40.30
N LEU A 410 29.56 -33.54 -40.03
CA LEU A 410 30.12 -32.43 -40.81
C LEU A 410 30.59 -32.86 -42.22
N ASN A 411 30.87 -34.15 -42.42
CA ASN A 411 31.28 -34.68 -43.73
C ASN A 411 30.11 -35.04 -44.66
N GLN A 412 28.85 -34.84 -44.24
CA GLN A 412 27.67 -35.22 -45.03
C GLN A 412 26.99 -34.09 -45.80
N PHE A 413 27.52 -32.87 -45.81
CA PHE A 413 26.88 -31.76 -46.51
C PHE A 413 27.82 -31.13 -47.55
N PRO A 414 27.48 -31.18 -48.85
CA PRO A 414 28.30 -30.59 -49.90
C PRO A 414 28.18 -29.07 -49.86
N PHE A 415 29.33 -28.40 -49.80
CA PHE A 415 29.41 -26.95 -49.90
C PHE A 415 29.23 -26.54 -51.36
N HIS A 416 28.13 -25.86 -51.69
CA HIS A 416 28.03 -25.09 -52.93
C HIS A 416 28.41 -23.63 -52.64
N LYS A 417 29.28 -23.11 -53.50
CA LYS A 417 29.95 -21.80 -53.43
C LYS A 417 29.00 -20.60 -53.40
#